data_AF-A0A920HWR5-F1
#
_entry.id   AF-A0A920HWR5-F1
#
_cell.length_a   1.000
_cell.length_b   1.000
_cell.length_c   1.000
_cell.angle_alpha   90.00
_cell.angle_beta   90.00
_cell.angle_gamma   90.00
#
_symmetry.space_group_name_H-M   'P 1'
#
loop_
_entity.id
_entity.type
_entity.pdbx_description
1 polymer ?
#
loop_
_entity_poly.entity_id
_entity_poly.type
_entity_poly.pdbx_seq_one_letter_code
_entity_poly.pdbx_strand_id
1 'polypeptide(L)'
;MRNILFLIFQIWIAYSSKANECLEILENRVDVLINNAGTGFRRNIEDLNADDFLTIYKTNVFGLSLLTKEITTCMKHNKYGTIIILAPQQV
;
A
#
# COMPACT_ATOMS: atom_id res chain seq x y z
N MET A 1 0.76 -12.54 25.24
CA MET A 1 0.80 -12.82 23.79
C MET A 1 0.42 -11.54 23.06
N ARG A 2 1.22 -11.05 22.11
CA ARG A 2 0.79 -9.91 21.26
C ARG A 2 -0.21 -10.46 20.24
N ASN A 3 -1.46 -10.02 20.34
CA ASN A 3 -2.49 -10.32 19.36
C ASN A 3 -2.07 -9.67 18.03
N ILE A 4 -1.71 -10.49 17.03
CA ILE A 4 -1.44 -10.01 15.68
C ILE A 4 -2.79 -9.90 14.99
N LEU A 5 -3.26 -8.67 14.79
CA LEU A 5 -4.48 -8.39 14.06
C LEU A 5 -4.14 -8.29 12.57
N PHE A 6 -4.49 -9.33 11.80
CA PHE A 6 -4.39 -9.33 10.34
C PHE A 6 -5.67 -8.75 9.75
N LEU A 7 -5.61 -7.53 9.22
CA LEU A 7 -6.68 -6.94 8.42
C LEU A 7 -6.21 -6.78 6.97
N ILE A 8 -6.84 -7.53 6.07
CA ILE A 8 -6.65 -7.40 4.62
C ILE A 8 -7.64 -6.33 4.16
N PHE A 9 -7.19 -5.08 4.08
CA PHE A 9 -7.92 -4.05 3.37
C PHE A 9 -7.45 -4.02 1.91
N GLN A 10 -8.37 -4.25 0.97
CA GLN A 10 -8.20 -3.86 -0.43
C GLN A 10 -8.32 -2.33 -0.48
N ILE A 11 -7.28 -1.62 -0.04
CA ILE A 11 -7.19 -0.17 -0.24
C ILE A 11 -6.80 0.01 -1.69
N TRP A 12 -7.79 0.28 -2.54
CA TRP A 12 -7.53 0.78 -3.88
C TRP A 12 -6.61 1.98 -3.74
N ILE A 13 -5.40 1.83 -4.30
CA ILE A 13 -4.31 2.75 -4.16
C ILE A 13 -4.69 4.08 -4.82
N ALA A 14 -5.15 5.05 -4.03
CA ALA A 14 -5.26 6.46 -4.41
C ALA A 14 -5.70 7.40 -3.27
N TYR A 15 -6.28 6.89 -2.16
CA TYR A 15 -6.97 7.78 -1.20
C TYR A 15 -6.42 7.68 0.23
N SER A 16 -5.74 8.75 0.66
CA SER A 16 -5.27 8.93 2.04
C SER A 16 -6.40 8.91 3.08
N SER A 17 -7.64 9.23 2.69
CA SER A 17 -8.81 9.24 3.58
C SER A 17 -9.08 7.86 4.21
N LYS A 18 -8.97 6.78 3.43
CA LYS A 18 -9.22 5.42 3.92
C LYS A 18 -8.17 4.92 4.90
N ALA A 19 -6.94 5.42 4.83
CA ALA A 19 -5.89 5.03 5.76
C ALA A 19 -6.23 5.49 7.19
N ASN A 20 -6.73 6.72 7.34
CA ASN A 20 -7.13 7.27 8.64
C ASN A 20 -8.35 6.54 9.22
N GLU A 21 -9.36 6.25 8.41
CA GLU A 21 -10.51 5.42 8.83
C GLU A 21 -10.06 4.05 9.35
N CYS A 22 -9.11 3.40 8.67
CA CYS A 22 -8.55 2.14 9.14
C CYS A 22 -7.80 2.29 10.46
N LEU A 23 -7.01 3.37 10.62
CA LEU A 23 -6.27 3.64 11.85
C LEU A 23 -7.21 3.86 13.05
N GLU A 24 -8.36 4.51 12.85
CA GLU A 24 -9.37 4.67 13.90
C GLU A 24 -9.94 3.33 14.36
N ILE A 25 -10.33 2.46 13.41
CA ILE A 25 -10.82 1.09 13.71
C ILE A 25 -9.75 0.24 14.42
N LEU A 26 -8.49 0.47 14.06
CA LEU A 26 -7.32 -0.23 14.61
C LEU A 26 -6.78 0.38 15.90
N GLU A 27 -7.47 1.38 16.47
CA GLU A 27 -7.04 2.10 17.67
C GLU A 27 -5.59 2.62 17.56
N ASN A 28 -5.22 3.11 16.37
CA ASN A 28 -3.88 3.55 16.02
C ASN A 28 -2.79 2.50 16.29
N ARG A 29 -3.10 1.21 16.09
CA ARG A 29 -2.14 0.12 16.29
C ARG A 29 -2.03 -0.79 15.06
N VAL A 30 -0.91 -0.67 14.36
CA VAL A 30 -0.58 -1.52 13.20
C VAL A 30 0.78 -2.17 13.42
N ASP A 31 0.79 -3.49 13.58
CA ASP A 31 2.05 -4.24 13.77
C ASP A 31 2.70 -4.59 12.41
N VAL A 32 1.90 -4.92 11.39
CA VAL A 32 2.39 -5.30 10.06
C VAL A 32 1.56 -4.61 8.98
N LEU A 33 2.22 -3.96 8.02
CA LEU A 33 1.64 -3.47 6.77
C LEU A 33 2.12 -4.36 5.62
N ILE A 34 1.19 -4.97 4.89
CA ILE A 34 1.50 -5.72 3.66
C ILE A 34 0.98 -4.91 2.48
N ASN A 35 1.89 -4.32 1.70
CA ASN A 35 1.51 -3.67 0.46
C ASN A 35 1.60 -4.68 -0.70
N ASN A 36 0.45 -5.11 -1.19
CA ASN A 36 0.32 -6.05 -2.30
C ASN A 36 -0.33 -5.43 -3.54
N ALA A 37 -0.70 -4.15 -3.49
CA ALA A 37 -1.38 -3.55 -4.63
C ALA A 37 -0.33 -3.14 -5.65
N GLY A 38 -0.38 -3.80 -6.80
CA GLY A 38 0.47 -3.47 -7.93
C GLY A 38 -0.08 -4.06 -9.21
N THR A 39 0.10 -3.31 -10.30
CA THR A 39 -0.32 -3.71 -11.64
C THR A 39 0.86 -3.63 -12.61
N GLY A 40 0.83 -4.45 -13.64
CA GLY A 40 1.78 -4.44 -14.74
C GLY A 40 1.05 -4.76 -16.03
N PHE A 41 1.56 -4.24 -17.15
CA PHE A 41 1.05 -4.60 -18.46
C PHE A 41 1.90 -5.71 -19.07
N ARG A 42 1.24 -6.70 -19.65
CA ARG A 42 1.86 -7.71 -20.50
C ARG A 42 1.69 -7.35 -21.97
N ARG A 43 2.40 -6.30 -22.39
CA ARG A 43 2.50 -5.83 -23.77
C ARG A 43 3.97 -5.56 -24.10
N ASN A 44 4.29 -5.53 -25.39
CA ASN A 44 5.62 -5.11 -25.80
C ASN A 44 5.81 -3.62 -25.49
N ILE A 45 7.07 -3.20 -25.33
CA ILE A 45 7.39 -1.83 -24.92
C ILE A 45 6.92 -0.80 -25.96
N GLU A 46 6.94 -1.17 -27.24
CA GLU A 46 6.46 -0.35 -28.36
C GLU A 46 4.94 -0.12 -28.36
N ASP A 47 4.18 -0.98 -27.68
CA ASP A 47 2.72 -0.89 -27.60
C ASP A 47 2.23 -0.15 -26.35
N LEU A 48 3.15 0.29 -25.48
CA LEU A 48 2.83 1.04 -24.27
C LEU A 48 2.83 2.53 -24.54
N ASN A 49 1.83 3.22 -24.02
CA ASN A 49 1.73 4.67 -24.06
C ASN A 49 2.03 5.32 -22.70
N ALA A 50 2.12 6.64 -22.66
CA ALA A 50 2.40 7.38 -21.43
C ALA A 50 1.34 7.15 -20.32
N ASP A 51 0.07 6.95 -20.69
CA ASP A 51 -1.02 6.70 -19.73
C ASP A 51 -0.90 5.33 -19.06
N ASP A 52 -0.37 4.34 -19.78
CA ASP A 52 -0.02 3.04 -19.23
C ASP A 52 1.04 3.21 -18.12
N PHE A 53 2.16 3.87 -18.43
CA PHE A 53 3.19 4.14 -17.42
C PHE A 53 2.64 4.96 -16.26
N LEU A 54 1.81 5.97 -16.53
CA LEU A 54 1.20 6.79 -15.48
C LEU A 54 0.32 5.95 -14.55
N THR A 55 -0.41 4.97 -15.09
CA THR A 55 -1.22 4.04 -14.31
C THR A 55 -0.35 3.20 -13.37
N ILE A 56 0.74 2.61 -13.90
CA ILE A 56 1.71 1.86 -13.09
C ILE A 56 2.31 2.75 -11.99
N TYR A 57 2.70 3.98 -12.30
CA TYR A 57 3.29 4.89 -11.31
C TYR A 57 2.30 5.31 -10.23
N LYS A 58 1.04 5.62 -10.60
CA LYS A 58 -0.01 5.98 -9.63
C LYS A 58 -0.24 4.86 -8.61
N THR A 59 -0.28 3.61 -9.07
CA THR A 59 -0.52 2.45 -8.21
C THR A 59 0.76 2.01 -7.49
N ASN A 60 1.80 1.62 -8.22
CA ASN A 60 2.92 0.88 -7.64
C ASN A 60 3.90 1.80 -6.88
N VAL A 61 3.93 3.09 -7.22
CA VAL A 61 4.87 4.05 -6.64
C VAL A 61 4.15 5.02 -5.73
N PHE A 62 3.25 5.84 -6.28
CA PHE A 62 2.67 6.96 -5.55
C PHE A 62 1.80 6.50 -4.41
N GLY A 63 0.74 5.74 -4.67
CA GLY A 63 -0.13 5.41 -3.56
C GLY A 63 0.42 4.31 -2.63
N LEU A 64 1.38 3.49 -3.08
CA LEU A 64 2.22 2.72 -2.15
C LEU A 64 2.95 3.64 -1.16
N SER A 65 3.60 4.69 -1.68
CA SER A 65 4.37 5.63 -0.86
C SER A 65 3.46 6.43 0.08
N LEU A 66 2.30 6.87 -0.41
CA LEU A 66 1.33 7.64 0.38
C LEU A 66 0.73 6.81 1.50
N LEU A 67 0.27 5.59 1.23
CA LEU A 67 -0.25 4.70 2.28
C LEU A 67 0.83 4.38 3.31
N THR A 68 2.04 4.06 2.84
CA THR A 68 3.16 3.76 3.73
C THR A 68 3.50 4.94 4.63
N LYS A 69 3.46 6.17 4.10
CA LYS A 69 3.70 7.40 4.87
C LYS A 69 2.71 7.55 6.03
N GLU A 70 1.42 7.36 5.79
CA GLU A 70 0.39 7.47 6.83
C GLU A 70 0.60 6.42 7.93
N ILE A 71 0.76 5.15 7.55
CA ILE A 71 0.93 4.05 8.51
C ILE A 71 2.26 4.14 9.28
N THR A 72 3.33 4.60 8.63
CA THR A 72 4.65 4.75 9.28
C THR A 72 4.60 5.76 10.42
N THR A 73 3.75 6.78 10.35
CA THR A 73 3.55 7.74 11.44
C THR A 73 3.06 7.03 12.71
N CYS A 74 2.06 6.16 12.57
CA CYS A 74 1.55 5.30 13.64
C CYS A 74 2.61 4.32 14.16
N MET A 75 3.32 3.61 13.27
CA MET A 75 4.37 2.65 13.66
C MET A 75 5.52 3.32 14.43
N LYS A 76 5.92 4.52 14.03
CA LYS A 76 6.95 5.32 14.73
C LYS A 76 6.48 5.71 16.13
N HIS A 77 5.25 6.19 16.28
CA HIS A 77 4.67 6.49 17.59
C HIS A 77 4.68 5.28 18.51
N ASN A 78 4.32 4.11 17.97
CA ASN A 78 4.27 2.85 18.70
C ASN A 78 5.64 2.16 18.86
N LYS A 79 6.71 2.74 18.31
CA LYS A 79 8.09 2.21 18.31
C LYS A 79 8.21 0.78 17.78
N TYR A 80 7.26 0.36 16.95
CA TYR A 80 7.22 -0.97 16.36
C TYR A 80 6.44 -0.93 15.05
N GLY A 81 6.93 -1.66 14.06
CA GLY A 81 6.20 -1.93 12.82
C GLY A 81 7.04 -2.78 11.88
N THR A 82 6.39 -3.52 10.99
CA THR A 82 7.03 -4.22 9.88
C THR A 82 6.27 -3.89 8.60
N ILE A 83 7.00 -3.52 7.55
CA ILE A 83 6.43 -3.24 6.24
C ILE A 83 6.93 -4.31 5.28
N ILE A 84 6.00 -5.00 4.62
CA ILE A 84 6.27 -5.99 3.59
C ILE A 84 5.72 -5.44 2.28
N ILE A 85 6.58 -5.27 1.31
CA ILE A 85 6.20 -4.85 -0.05
C ILE A 85 6.31 -6.08 -0.95
N LEU A 86 5.20 -6.43 -1.57
CA LEU A 86 5.15 -7.49 -2.56
C LEU A 86 5.36 -6.88 -3.96
N ALA A 87 6.14 -7.57 -4.79
CA ALA A 87 6.34 -7.15 -6.16
C ALA A 87 5.07 -7.48 -6.98
N PRO A 88 4.59 -6.56 -7.84
CA PRO A 88 3.47 -6.85 -8.73
C PRO A 88 3.77 -8.04 -9.62
N GLN A 89 2.83 -8.97 -9.71
CA GLN A 89 2.85 -10.01 -10.73
C GLN A 89 2.48 -9.37 -12.08
N GLN A 90 3.25 -9.71 -13.11
CA GLN A 90 2.89 -9.41 -14.49
C GLN A 90 1.65 -10.27 -14.82
N VAL A 91 0.48 -9.64 -14.92
CA VAL A 91 -0.75 -10.32 -15.37
C VAL A 91 -0.74 -10.42 -16.90
#